data_AF-A0A194YK03-F1
#
_entry.id   AF-A0A194YK03-F1
#
_cell.length_a   1.000
_cell.length_b   1.000
_cell.length_c   1.000
_cell.angle_alpha   90.00
_cell.angle_beta   90.00
_cell.angle_gamma   90.00
#
_symmetry.space_group_name_H-M   'P 1'
#
loop_
_entity.id
_entity.type
_entity.pdbx_description
1 polymer ?
#
loop_
_entity_poly.entity_id
_entity_poly.type
_entity_poly.pdbx_seq_one_letter_code
_entity_poly.pdbx_strand_id
1 'polypeptide(L)'
;MAEHSLGPNGGIVYCMDYLEKNIEWLQEKVKPLIEDHYLLFVFPGQVELFFLHSNARSVINKLIKKMDLRLTAVHLIDGHLCCDPGKYVSALLLSLSTMLHMELPHQSFNLDFYTDVQDLSYLQYHLEQDPRSAKYRKLTKELCDVIADFGLVNFSTLDIQDKESVGNLEKYMKDGEFVQQTSRMQ
;
A
#
# COMPACT_ATOMS: atom_id res chain seq x y z
N MET A 1 -9.20 -27.18 -1.28
CA MET A 1 -8.18 -26.92 -2.33
C MET A 1 -8.18 -28.00 -3.42
N ALA A 2 -8.15 -29.30 -3.08
CA ALA A 2 -8.27 -30.38 -4.08
C ALA A 2 -9.63 -30.42 -4.80
N GLU A 3 -10.73 -30.02 -4.15
CA GLU A 3 -12.08 -30.01 -4.76
C GLU A 3 -12.29 -28.98 -5.88
N HIS A 4 -11.46 -27.93 -5.96
CA HIS A 4 -11.59 -26.88 -6.97
C HIS A 4 -10.44 -26.85 -7.99
N SER A 5 -9.46 -27.75 -7.88
CA SER A 5 -8.29 -27.83 -8.78
C SER A 5 -7.57 -26.48 -8.96
N LEU A 6 -7.55 -25.65 -7.92
CA LEU A 6 -6.90 -24.33 -7.93
C LEU A 6 -5.47 -24.43 -7.41
N GLY A 7 -4.55 -23.73 -8.09
CA GLY A 7 -3.20 -23.48 -7.55
C GLY A 7 -3.22 -22.52 -6.36
N PRO A 8 -2.07 -22.27 -5.70
CA PRO A 8 -2.00 -21.45 -4.49
C PRO A 8 -2.62 -20.05 -4.66
N ASN A 9 -2.25 -19.35 -5.73
CA ASN A 9 -2.75 -18.01 -6.07
C ASN A 9 -4.25 -18.02 -6.39
N GLY A 10 -4.72 -18.99 -7.18
CA GLY A 10 -6.14 -19.14 -7.51
C GLY A 10 -7.00 -19.45 -6.29
N GLY A 11 -6.45 -20.20 -5.32
CA GLY A 11 -7.10 -20.45 -4.03
C GLY A 11 -7.33 -19.17 -3.23
N ILE A 12 -6.35 -18.26 -3.19
CA ILE A 12 -6.47 -16.98 -2.48
C ILE A 12 -7.55 -16.09 -3.14
N VAL A 13 -7.55 -16.00 -4.48
CA VAL A 13 -8.57 -15.24 -5.21
C VAL A 13 -9.96 -15.81 -4.93
N TYR A 14 -10.11 -17.14 -4.97
CA TYR A 14 -11.36 -17.80 -4.62
C TYR A 14 -11.80 -17.51 -3.19
N CYS A 15 -10.88 -17.51 -2.22
CA CYS A 15 -11.19 -17.16 -0.83
C CYS A 15 -11.71 -15.72 -0.69
N MET A 16 -11.12 -14.77 -1.44
CA MET A 16 -11.58 -13.38 -1.44
C MET A 16 -12.97 -13.24 -2.07
N ASP A 17 -13.23 -13.93 -3.19
CA ASP A 17 -14.56 -13.95 -3.82
C ASP A 17 -15.61 -14.59 -2.89
N TYR A 18 -15.24 -15.65 -2.20
CA TYR A 18 -16.11 -16.31 -1.23
C TYR A 18 -16.40 -15.41 -0.03
N LEU A 19 -15.38 -14.72 0.48
CA LEU A 19 -15.54 -13.73 1.55
C LEU A 19 -16.45 -12.58 1.11
N GLU A 20 -16.29 -12.06 -0.10
CA GLU A 20 -17.12 -10.97 -0.62
C GLU A 20 -18.60 -11.34 -0.68
N LYS A 21 -18.90 -12.59 -1.10
CA LYS A 21 -20.27 -13.13 -1.17
C LYS A 21 -20.90 -13.40 0.18
N ASN A 22 -20.08 -13.63 1.21
CA ASN A 22 -20.51 -13.95 2.57
C ASN A 22 -20.05 -12.89 3.57
N ILE A 23 -19.98 -11.63 3.14
CA ILE A 23 -19.38 -10.56 3.94
C ILE A 23 -20.13 -10.35 5.26
N GLU A 24 -21.43 -10.62 5.27
CA GLU A 24 -22.30 -10.51 6.45
C GLU A 24 -21.75 -11.30 7.64
N TRP A 25 -21.15 -12.47 7.40
CA TRP A 25 -20.47 -13.26 8.44
C TRP A 25 -19.34 -12.47 9.10
N LEU A 26 -18.50 -11.79 8.30
CA LEU A 26 -17.42 -10.96 8.83
C LEU A 26 -17.99 -9.78 9.61
N GLN A 27 -19.05 -9.15 9.11
CA GLN A 27 -19.69 -8.01 9.78
C GLN A 27 -20.21 -8.38 11.16
N GLU A 28 -20.88 -9.54 11.28
CA GLU A 28 -21.39 -10.03 12.57
C GLU A 28 -20.27 -10.29 13.59
N LYS A 29 -19.11 -10.78 13.12
CA LYS A 29 -17.94 -11.01 13.98
C LYS A 29 -17.23 -9.74 14.39
N VAL A 30 -17.17 -8.76 13.50
CA VAL A 30 -16.42 -7.51 13.72
C VAL A 30 -17.24 -6.49 14.51
N LYS A 31 -18.57 -6.39 14.30
CA LYS A 31 -19.46 -5.46 15.01
C LYS A 31 -19.21 -5.35 16.53
N PRO A 32 -19.14 -6.45 17.31
CA PRO A 32 -18.93 -6.35 18.75
C PRO A 32 -17.53 -5.86 19.17
N LEU A 33 -16.58 -5.74 18.23
CA LEU A 33 -15.20 -5.34 18.49
C LEU A 33 -14.93 -3.86 18.17
N ILE A 34 -15.85 -3.15 17.50
CA ILE A 34 -15.60 -1.83 16.91
C ILE A 34 -15.39 -0.73 17.96
N GLU A 35 -16.11 -0.76 19.08
CA GLU A 35 -16.15 0.39 20.01
C GLU A 35 -14.83 0.61 20.77
N ASP A 36 -14.11 -0.44 21.10
CA ASP A 36 -12.94 -0.37 22.00
C ASP A 36 -11.61 -0.82 21.37
N HIS A 37 -11.61 -1.25 20.10
CA HIS A 37 -10.43 -1.90 19.50
C HIS A 37 -10.06 -1.34 18.13
N TYR A 38 -8.75 -1.36 17.86
CA TYR A 38 -8.23 -1.24 16.50
C TYR A 38 -8.33 -2.58 15.78
N LEU A 39 -8.82 -2.54 14.54
CA LEU A 39 -8.94 -3.71 13.68
C LEU A 39 -7.79 -3.72 12.68
N LEU A 40 -6.92 -4.71 12.80
CA LEU A 40 -5.85 -4.94 11.84
C LEU A 40 -6.26 -6.03 10.85
N PHE A 41 -6.40 -5.66 9.58
CA PHE A 41 -6.67 -6.60 8.50
C PHE A 41 -5.37 -6.90 7.75
N VAL A 42 -4.94 -8.17 7.78
CA VAL A 42 -3.77 -8.64 7.03
C VAL A 42 -4.23 -9.16 5.68
N PHE A 43 -3.72 -8.55 4.61
CA PHE A 43 -3.96 -8.99 3.24
C PHE A 43 -2.91 -10.02 2.81
N PRO A 44 -3.20 -10.86 1.78
CA PRO A 44 -2.21 -11.77 1.22
C PRO A 44 -0.92 -11.05 0.82
N GLY A 45 0.25 -11.70 0.90
CA GLY A 45 1.53 -11.05 0.59
C GLY A 45 1.75 -10.70 -0.89
N GLN A 46 0.94 -11.24 -1.80
CA GLN A 46 1.03 -10.94 -3.24
C GLN A 46 0.06 -9.82 -3.60
N VAL A 47 0.61 -8.62 -3.84
CA VAL A 47 -0.18 -7.40 -4.12
C VAL A 47 -1.14 -7.57 -5.30
N GLU A 48 -0.68 -8.27 -6.34
CA GLU A 48 -1.44 -8.54 -7.56
C GLU A 48 -2.79 -9.23 -7.30
N LEU A 49 -2.87 -10.08 -6.27
CA LEU A 49 -4.04 -10.92 -6.03
C LEU A 49 -5.27 -10.18 -5.51
N PHE A 50 -5.06 -9.07 -4.80
CA PHE A 50 -6.14 -8.23 -4.30
C PHE A 50 -6.24 -6.90 -5.06
N PHE A 51 -5.30 -6.64 -5.97
CA PHE A 51 -5.26 -5.44 -6.80
C PHE A 51 -5.94 -5.62 -8.16
N LEU A 52 -5.70 -6.75 -8.81
CA LEU A 52 -6.23 -7.05 -10.15
C LEU A 52 -7.73 -7.37 -10.13
N HIS A 53 -8.23 -7.81 -8.97
CA HIS A 53 -9.63 -8.18 -8.78
C HIS A 53 -10.35 -7.12 -7.97
N SER A 54 -11.56 -6.75 -8.41
CA SER A 54 -12.41 -5.76 -7.73
C SER A 54 -12.97 -6.23 -6.39
N ASN A 55 -12.79 -7.52 -6.05
CA ASN A 55 -13.31 -8.15 -4.83
C ASN A 55 -12.79 -7.49 -3.55
N ALA A 56 -11.48 -7.22 -3.45
CA ALA A 56 -10.88 -6.58 -2.29
C ALA A 56 -11.43 -5.16 -2.08
N ARG A 57 -11.49 -4.37 -3.15
CA ARG A 57 -12.09 -3.02 -3.13
C ARG A 57 -13.57 -3.08 -2.72
N SER A 58 -14.32 -4.05 -3.22
CA SER A 58 -15.73 -4.25 -2.85
C SER A 58 -15.88 -4.57 -1.36
N VAL A 59 -15.05 -5.48 -0.83
CA VAL A 59 -15.01 -5.81 0.60
C VAL A 59 -14.70 -4.57 1.45
N ILE A 60 -13.65 -3.83 1.12
CA ILE A 60 -13.26 -2.58 1.80
C ILE A 60 -14.41 -1.57 1.78
N ASN A 61 -15.02 -1.34 0.61
CA ASN A 61 -16.14 -0.41 0.48
C ASN A 61 -17.36 -0.83 1.32
N LYS A 62 -17.64 -2.14 1.41
CA LYS A 62 -18.72 -2.64 2.26
C LYS A 62 -18.39 -2.44 3.75
N LEU A 63 -17.14 -2.63 4.17
CA LEU A 63 -16.69 -2.37 5.54
C LEU A 63 -16.84 -0.87 5.90
N ILE A 64 -16.39 0.04 5.03
CA ILE A 64 -16.54 1.49 5.26
C ILE A 64 -18.02 1.89 5.29
N LYS A 65 -18.78 1.57 4.24
CA LYS A 65 -20.15 2.11 4.07
C LYS A 65 -21.18 1.45 4.98
N LYS A 66 -21.07 0.14 5.25
CA LYS A 66 -22.07 -0.59 6.05
C LYS A 66 -21.73 -0.66 7.53
N MET A 67 -20.45 -0.51 7.91
CA MET A 67 -20.00 -0.63 9.30
C MET A 67 -19.42 0.67 9.86
N ASP A 68 -19.43 1.74 9.06
CA ASP A 68 -18.90 3.06 9.43
C ASP A 68 -17.44 3.02 9.93
N LEU A 69 -16.65 2.10 9.35
CA LEU A 69 -15.25 1.94 9.71
C LEU A 69 -14.39 2.99 9.01
N ARG A 70 -13.57 3.69 9.79
CA ARG A 70 -12.48 4.51 9.29
C ARG A 70 -11.26 3.64 9.03
N LEU A 71 -11.02 3.32 7.76
CA LEU A 71 -9.90 2.46 7.34
C LEU A 71 -8.74 3.29 6.80
N THR A 72 -7.51 2.82 7.03
CA THR A 72 -6.27 3.33 6.43
C THR A 72 -5.46 2.13 5.97
N ALA A 73 -4.90 2.20 4.77
CA ALA A 73 -4.03 1.17 4.24
C ALA A 73 -2.59 1.43 4.66
N VAL A 74 -1.91 0.39 5.14
CA VAL A 74 -0.48 0.44 5.45
C VAL A 74 0.25 -0.44 4.43
N HIS A 75 1.11 0.16 3.62
CA HIS A 75 1.92 -0.52 2.64
C HIS A 75 3.37 -0.64 3.15
N LEU A 76 3.80 -1.87 3.39
CA LEU A 76 5.14 -2.16 3.87
C LEU A 76 6.04 -2.51 2.68
N ILE A 77 7.13 -1.78 2.53
CA ILE A 77 8.13 -2.01 1.48
C ILE A 77 9.41 -2.51 2.14
N ASP A 78 10.01 -3.56 1.57
CA ASP A 78 11.32 -4.03 2.01
C ASP A 78 12.39 -2.97 1.73
N GLY A 79 13.14 -2.57 2.76
CA GLY A 79 14.23 -1.61 2.66
C GLY A 79 15.31 -2.01 1.64
N HIS A 80 15.47 -3.31 1.33
CA HIS A 80 16.38 -3.77 0.30
C HIS A 80 16.01 -3.24 -1.10
N LEU A 81 14.72 -3.00 -1.38
CA LEU A 81 14.30 -2.41 -2.65
C LEU A 81 14.76 -0.95 -2.80
N CYS A 82 15.03 -0.28 -1.68
CA CYS A 82 15.56 1.09 -1.66
C CYS A 82 17.07 1.14 -1.96
N CYS A 83 17.77 0.00 -1.96
CA CYS A 83 19.21 -0.07 -2.23
C CYS A 83 19.57 0.06 -3.71
N ASP A 84 18.61 -0.11 -4.62
CA ASP A 84 18.81 0.01 -6.07
C ASP A 84 17.83 1.04 -6.64
N PRO A 85 18.31 2.04 -7.40
CA PRO A 85 17.45 3.09 -7.95
C PRO A 85 16.28 2.57 -8.81
N GLY A 86 16.51 1.52 -9.63
CA GLY A 86 15.47 0.97 -10.48
C GLY A 86 14.41 0.20 -9.68
N LYS A 87 14.85 -0.59 -8.69
CA LYS A 87 13.95 -1.27 -7.76
C LYS A 87 13.13 -0.28 -6.94
N TYR A 88 13.74 0.81 -6.49
CA TYR A 88 13.05 1.84 -5.73
C TYR A 88 11.95 2.51 -6.55
N VAL A 89 12.22 2.94 -7.80
CA VAL A 89 11.17 3.47 -8.70
C VAL A 89 10.03 2.48 -8.89
N SER A 90 10.37 1.20 -9.05
CA SER A 90 9.37 0.14 -9.21
C SER A 90 8.49 0.01 -7.96
N ALA A 91 9.08 0.11 -6.76
CA ALA A 91 8.35 0.10 -5.49
C ALA A 91 7.46 1.36 -5.30
N LEU A 92 7.94 2.54 -5.73
CA LEU A 92 7.15 3.78 -5.73
C LEU A 92 5.93 3.65 -6.65
N LEU A 93 6.13 3.19 -7.89
CA LEU A 93 5.04 2.98 -8.85
C LEU A 93 4.03 1.94 -8.35
N LEU A 94 4.49 0.84 -7.76
CA LEU A 94 3.62 -0.16 -7.14
C LEU A 94 2.78 0.45 -6.02
N SER A 95 3.39 1.27 -5.16
CA SER A 95 2.68 1.96 -4.07
C SER A 95 1.63 2.92 -4.58
N LEU A 96 1.99 3.73 -5.59
CA LEU A 96 1.08 4.68 -6.22
C LEU A 96 -0.09 3.97 -6.91
N SER A 97 0.21 2.88 -7.61
CA SER A 97 -0.79 2.03 -8.26
C SER A 97 -1.76 1.50 -7.21
N THR A 98 -1.25 0.90 -6.13
CA THR A 98 -2.05 0.35 -5.00
C THR A 98 -2.97 1.41 -4.39
N MET A 99 -2.46 2.62 -4.19
CA MET A 99 -3.23 3.74 -3.68
C MET A 99 -4.43 4.08 -4.56
N LEU A 100 -4.23 4.15 -5.87
CA LEU A 100 -5.29 4.45 -6.83
C LEU A 100 -6.38 3.36 -6.87
N HIS A 101 -6.01 2.09 -6.76
CA HIS A 101 -7.01 1.01 -6.83
C HIS A 101 -7.77 0.80 -5.53
N MET A 102 -7.13 0.97 -4.37
CA MET A 102 -7.77 0.75 -3.09
C MET A 102 -8.61 1.94 -2.63
N GLU A 103 -8.37 3.15 -3.17
CA GLU A 103 -9.10 4.39 -2.84
C GLU A 103 -9.16 4.69 -1.34
N LEU A 104 -8.15 4.22 -0.61
CA LEU A 104 -7.97 4.47 0.82
C LEU A 104 -6.87 5.50 1.04
N PRO A 105 -6.85 6.21 2.18
CA PRO A 105 -5.62 6.84 2.65
C PRO A 105 -4.54 5.77 2.82
N HIS A 106 -3.37 5.97 2.21
CA HIS A 106 -2.24 5.04 2.29
C HIS A 106 -1.09 5.64 3.09
N GLN A 107 -0.48 4.79 3.91
CA GLN A 107 0.79 5.06 4.58
C GLN A 107 1.82 4.08 4.06
N SER A 108 2.90 4.59 3.49
CA SER A 108 4.02 3.75 3.09
C SER A 108 5.11 3.84 4.14
N PHE A 109 5.63 2.69 4.58
CA PHE A 109 6.75 2.67 5.51
C PHE A 109 8.07 2.31 4.83
N ASN A 110 9.13 3.04 5.14
CA ASN A 110 10.51 2.81 4.71
C ASN A 110 11.38 2.39 5.91
N LEU A 111 12.54 1.78 5.72
CA LEU A 111 13.54 1.63 6.77
C LEU A 111 14.52 2.80 6.66
N ASP A 112 14.73 3.52 7.77
CA ASP A 112 15.47 4.79 7.87
C ASP A 112 16.96 4.74 7.50
N PHE A 113 17.45 3.59 7.04
CA PHE A 113 18.87 3.38 6.82
C PHE A 113 19.43 4.09 5.58
N TYR A 114 18.59 4.61 4.67
CA TYR A 114 19.02 5.19 3.38
C TYR A 114 18.46 6.60 3.10
N THR A 115 18.26 7.40 4.15
CA THR A 115 17.56 8.70 4.14
C THR A 115 18.16 9.83 3.29
N ASP A 116 19.22 9.59 2.50
CA ASP A 116 19.68 10.56 1.49
C ASP A 116 18.98 10.41 0.11
N VAL A 117 18.11 9.40 -0.08
CA VAL A 117 17.48 9.10 -1.39
C VAL A 117 16.02 9.60 -1.49
N GLN A 118 15.62 10.60 -0.70
CA GLN A 118 14.34 11.30 -0.94
C GLN A 118 14.42 12.29 -2.11
N ASP A 119 15.62 12.56 -2.64
CA ASP A 119 15.78 13.36 -3.85
C ASP A 119 15.58 12.49 -5.11
N LEU A 120 14.39 12.57 -5.71
CA LEU A 120 14.11 11.95 -7.02
C LEU A 120 15.11 12.41 -8.09
N SER A 121 15.71 13.58 -7.95
CA SER A 121 16.76 14.10 -8.86
C SER A 121 18.06 13.30 -8.75
N TYR A 122 18.44 12.88 -7.54
CA TYR A 122 19.59 12.01 -7.30
C TYR A 122 19.38 10.65 -7.95
N LEU A 123 18.18 10.11 -7.79
CA LEU A 123 17.80 8.83 -8.38
C LEU A 123 17.76 8.89 -9.91
N GLN A 124 17.22 9.97 -10.49
CA GLN A 124 17.26 10.21 -11.93
C GLN A 124 18.70 10.27 -12.44
N TYR A 125 19.58 10.98 -11.75
CA TYR A 125 21.01 11.08 -12.11
C TYR A 125 21.69 9.71 -12.16
N HIS A 126 21.47 8.86 -11.15
CA HIS A 126 22.04 7.51 -11.12
C HIS A 126 21.46 6.60 -12.20
N LEU A 127 20.15 6.69 -12.44
CA LEU A 127 19.49 5.91 -13.50
C LEU A 127 19.97 6.34 -14.89
N GLU A 128 20.29 7.61 -15.13
CA GLU A 128 20.78 8.08 -16.43
C GLU A 128 22.20 7.61 -16.76
N GLN A 129 22.99 7.26 -15.73
CA GLN A 129 24.36 6.77 -15.88
C GLN A 129 24.45 5.29 -16.24
N ASP A 130 23.41 4.49 -16.03
CA ASP A 130 23.41 3.08 -16.43
C ASP A 130 23.38 2.97 -17.98
N PRO A 131 24.38 2.35 -18.62
CA PRO A 131 24.37 2.15 -20.08
C PRO A 131 23.14 1.37 -20.58
N ARG A 132 22.53 0.53 -19.73
CA ARG A 132 21.34 -0.29 -20.07
C ARG A 132 20.05 0.52 -20.09
N SER A 133 19.97 1.58 -19.29
CA SER A 133 18.82 2.49 -19.20
C SER A 133 18.93 3.69 -20.15
N ALA A 134 20.09 3.88 -20.81
CA ALA A 134 20.33 5.01 -21.71
C ALA A 134 19.24 5.20 -22.79
N LYS A 135 18.66 4.10 -23.29
CA LYS A 135 17.51 4.13 -24.23
C LYS A 135 16.17 4.54 -23.61
N TYR A 136 16.04 4.45 -22.29
CA TYR A 136 14.82 4.70 -21.53
C TYR A 136 14.86 6.00 -20.71
N ARG A 137 15.91 6.82 -20.83
CA ARG A 137 16.07 8.06 -20.04
C ARG A 137 14.83 8.95 -20.04
N LYS A 138 14.22 9.15 -21.22
CA LYS A 138 12.98 9.92 -21.34
C LYS A 138 11.85 9.29 -20.52
N LEU A 139 11.64 7.98 -20.62
CA LEU A 139 10.62 7.27 -19.85
C LEU A 139 10.88 7.38 -18.33
N THR A 140 12.11 7.16 -17.89
CA THR A 140 12.48 7.27 -16.48
C THR A 140 12.18 8.65 -15.91
N LYS A 141 12.48 9.70 -16.67
CA LYS A 141 12.15 11.07 -16.29
C LYS A 141 10.65 11.26 -16.09
N GLU A 142 9.83 10.90 -17.09
CA GLU A 142 8.37 11.05 -17.00
C GLU A 142 7.79 10.24 -15.83
N LEU A 143 8.36 9.07 -15.52
CA LEU A 143 7.95 8.28 -14.34
C LEU A 143 8.30 8.99 -13.02
N CYS A 144 9.48 9.59 -12.92
CA CYS A 144 9.87 10.37 -11.74
C CYS A 144 8.99 11.61 -11.58
N ASP A 145 8.67 12.30 -12.68
CA ASP A 145 7.78 13.46 -12.70
C ASP A 145 6.36 13.06 -12.20
N VAL A 146 5.81 11.93 -12.68
CA VAL A 146 4.53 11.39 -12.16
C VAL A 146 4.62 11.10 -10.66
N ILE A 147 5.69 10.47 -10.19
CA ILE A 147 5.83 10.16 -8.77
C ILE A 147 5.90 11.45 -7.93
N ALA A 148 6.64 12.45 -8.39
CA ALA A 148 6.76 13.76 -7.74
C ALA A 148 5.42 14.52 -7.71
N ASP A 149 4.72 14.56 -8.85
CA ASP A 149 3.45 15.28 -9.01
C ASP A 149 2.36 14.71 -8.12
N PHE A 150 2.31 13.39 -7.98
CA PHE A 150 1.33 12.78 -7.10
C PHE A 150 1.65 13.04 -5.63
N GLY A 151 2.90 13.30 -5.23
CA GLY A 151 3.27 13.84 -3.89
C GLY A 151 2.69 13.10 -2.67
N LEU A 152 2.11 11.93 -2.90
CA LEU A 152 1.15 11.27 -2.00
C LEU A 152 1.81 10.18 -1.15
N VAL A 153 3.08 9.88 -1.43
CA VAL A 153 3.80 8.80 -0.73
C VAL A 153 4.77 9.43 0.25
N ASN A 154 4.25 9.77 1.42
CA ASN A 154 5.12 10.07 2.56
C ASN A 154 5.59 8.73 3.13
N PHE A 155 6.91 8.58 3.23
CA PHE A 155 7.52 7.39 3.81
C PHE A 155 7.83 7.66 5.27
N SER A 156 7.15 6.96 6.17
CA SER A 156 7.50 6.94 7.58
C SER A 156 8.32 5.70 7.89
N THR A 157 9.10 5.68 8.96
CA THR A 157 9.95 4.51 9.21
C THR A 157 9.40 3.57 10.24
N LEU A 158 9.52 2.28 9.94
CA LEU A 158 9.00 1.22 10.79
C LEU A 158 10.09 0.19 11.08
N ASP A 159 10.56 0.21 12.32
CA ASP A 159 11.30 -0.89 12.91
C ASP A 159 10.41 -1.59 13.93
N ILE A 160 10.04 -2.85 13.65
CA ILE A 160 9.18 -3.66 14.52
C ILE A 160 9.87 -4.03 15.84
N GLN A 161 11.21 -3.96 15.88
CA GLN A 161 12.00 -4.21 17.09
C GLN A 161 12.07 -2.97 17.99
N ASP A 162 11.83 -1.79 17.44
CA ASP A 162 11.80 -0.54 18.18
C ASP A 162 10.37 -0.15 18.59
N LYS A 163 10.16 -0.06 19.91
CA LYS A 163 8.86 0.32 20.47
C LYS A 163 8.47 1.76 20.15
N GLU A 164 9.45 2.66 19.98
CA GLU A 164 9.18 4.07 19.68
C GLU A 164 8.70 4.22 18.23
N SER A 165 9.37 3.56 17.29
CA SER A 165 8.93 3.46 15.89
C SER A 165 7.50 2.91 15.75
N VAL A 166 7.17 1.82 16.46
CA VAL A 166 5.80 1.28 16.47
C VAL A 166 4.81 2.23 17.16
N GLY A 167 5.23 2.94 18.22
CA GLY A 167 4.40 3.94 18.88
C GLY A 167 4.08 5.15 17.99
N ASN A 168 5.00 5.54 17.11
CA ASN A 168 4.78 6.60 16.13
C ASN A 168 3.72 6.19 15.10
N LEU A 169 3.77 4.95 14.59
CA LEU A 169 2.73 4.39 13.73
C LEU A 169 1.33 4.51 14.36
N GLU A 170 1.20 4.15 15.65
CA GLU A 170 -0.06 4.22 16.37
C GLU A 170 -0.59 5.67 16.49
N LYS A 171 0.29 6.63 16.81
CA LYS A 171 -0.06 8.05 16.86
C LYS A 171 -0.54 8.57 15.50
N TYR A 172 0.18 8.24 14.43
CA TYR A 172 -0.20 8.64 13.08
C TYR A 172 -1.56 8.09 12.65
N MET A 173 -1.88 6.84 13.02
CA MET A 173 -3.22 6.27 12.79
C MET A 173 -4.33 6.98 13.57
N LYS A 174 -4.02 7.50 14.76
CA LYS A 174 -4.96 8.24 15.62
C LYS A 174 -5.23 9.66 15.14
N ASP A 175 -4.18 10.38 14.76
CA ASP A 175 -4.26 11.83 14.51
C ASP A 175 -4.89 12.17 13.14
N GLY A 176 -5.01 11.21 12.24
CA GLY A 176 -5.86 11.34 11.05
C GLY A 176 -5.48 12.49 10.11
N GLU A 177 -4.24 12.97 10.14
CA GLU A 177 -3.74 14.12 9.36
C GLU A 177 -3.88 13.97 7.82
N PHE A 178 -4.38 12.83 7.34
CA PHE A 178 -4.58 12.55 5.91
C PHE A 178 -5.89 13.07 5.30
N VAL A 179 -6.86 13.55 6.07
CA VAL A 179 -8.13 14.06 5.49
C VAL A 179 -7.90 15.30 4.60
N GLN A 180 -6.77 16.01 4.76
CA GLN A 180 -6.50 17.21 3.97
C GLN A 180 -5.89 16.97 2.57
N GLN A 181 -5.28 15.81 2.28
CA GLN A 181 -4.64 15.62 0.96
C GLN A 181 -5.58 15.00 -0.09
N THR A 182 -6.48 14.09 0.29
CA THR A 182 -7.48 13.51 -0.64
C THR A 182 -8.58 14.50 -1.02
N SER A 183 -8.81 15.54 -0.21
CA SER A 183 -9.79 16.61 -0.49
C SER A 183 -9.38 17.55 -1.63
N ARG A 184 -8.15 17.44 -2.16
CA ARG A 184 -7.69 18.16 -3.36
C ARG A 184 -7.95 17.41 -4.67
N MET A 185 -8.49 16.19 -4.62
CA MET A 185 -8.83 15.36 -5.78
C MET A 185 -10.34 15.25 -6.05
N GLN A 186 -11.18 16.04 -5.37
CA GLN A 186 -12.60 16.23 -5.74
C GLN A 186 -12.84 17.65 -6.26
#